data_AF-A0A848DE78-F1
#
_entry.id   AF-A0A848DE78-F1
#
_cell.length_a   1.000
_cell.length_b   1.000
_cell.length_c   1.000
_cell.angle_alpha   90.00
_cell.angle_beta   90.00
_cell.angle_gamma   90.00
#
_symmetry.space_group_name_H-M   'P 1'
#
loop_
_entity.id
_entity.type
_entity.pdbx_description
1 polymer ?
#
loop_
_entity_poly.entity_id
_entity_poly.type
_entity_poly.pdbx_seq_one_letter_code
_entity_poly.pdbx_strand_id
1 'polypeptide(L)'
;MKRLFWLGVGVAAGAYASRRATQAAQNLTPAGMAANLADGLRELGAGLGAFGAEVRAGMVAREQELSELVERRTGTQVPTVADALVEEPAPRHGARARRAGH
;
A
#
# COMPACT_ATOMS: atom_id res chain seq x y z
N MET A 1 8.33 -11.53 19.57
CA MET A 1 6.92 -11.97 19.56
C MET A 1 5.89 -10.87 19.27
N LYS A 2 6.09 -9.61 19.72
CA LYS A 2 5.10 -8.52 19.52
C LYS A 2 4.73 -8.25 18.05
N ARG A 3 5.67 -8.40 17.10
CA ARG A 3 5.44 -8.15 15.66
C ARG A 3 4.47 -9.16 15.03
N LEU A 4 4.63 -10.45 15.33
CA LEU A 4 3.74 -11.51 14.82
C LEU A 4 2.34 -11.42 15.43
N PHE A 5 2.26 -11.03 16.70
CA PHE A 5 0.98 -10.73 17.36
C PHE A 5 0.25 -9.59 16.64
N TRP A 6 0.93 -8.46 16.39
CA TRP A 6 0.31 -7.32 15.71
C TRP A 6 -0.07 -7.62 14.25
N LEU A 7 0.71 -8.44 13.54
CA LEU A 7 0.31 -8.93 12.21
C LEU A 7 -0.95 -9.80 12.28
N GLY A 8 -1.01 -10.75 13.23
CA GLY A 8 -2.18 -11.61 13.41
C GLY A 8 -3.44 -10.83 13.81
N VAL A 9 -3.29 -9.83 14.67
CA VAL A 9 -4.38 -8.91 15.05
C VAL A 9 -4.91 -8.16 13.84
N GLY A 10 -4.06 -7.65 12.96
CA GLY A 10 -4.48 -6.98 11.72
C GLY A 10 -5.28 -7.90 10.79
N VAL A 11 -4.80 -9.13 10.59
CA VAL A 11 -5.49 -10.13 9.74
C VAL A 11 -6.84 -10.52 10.33
N ALA A 12 -6.92 -10.77 11.64
CA ALA A 12 -8.17 -11.13 12.31
C ALA A 12 -9.20 -9.99 12.28
N ALA A 13 -8.76 -8.75 12.53
CA ALA A 13 -9.61 -7.57 12.43
C ALA A 13 -10.13 -7.36 11.00
N GLY A 14 -9.27 -7.51 9.99
CA GLY A 14 -9.65 -7.42 8.58
C GLY A 14 -10.68 -8.49 8.17
N ALA A 15 -10.46 -9.74 8.56
CA ALA A 15 -11.39 -10.83 8.27
C ALA A 15 -12.76 -10.63 8.95
N TYR A 16 -12.78 -10.12 10.18
CA TYR A 16 -14.02 -9.79 10.89
C TYR A 16 -14.80 -8.67 10.19
N ALA A 17 -14.10 -7.58 9.81
CA ALA A 17 -14.71 -6.47 9.09
C ALA A 17 -15.30 -6.93 7.75
N SER A 18 -14.58 -7.75 6.99
CA SER A 18 -15.05 -8.33 5.72
C SER A 18 -16.31 -9.18 5.91
N ARG A 19 -16.32 -10.07 6.93
CA ARG A 19 -17.49 -10.89 7.24
C ARG A 19 -18.70 -10.05 7.65
N ARG A 20 -18.50 -8.96 8.40
CA ARG A 20 -19.54 -8.02 8.81
C ARG A 20 -20.09 -7.24 7.62
N ALA A 21 -19.23 -6.83 6.68
CA ALA A 21 -19.62 -6.14 5.46
C ALA A 21 -20.50 -7.04 4.56
N THR A 22 -20.14 -8.32 4.38
CA THR A 22 -20.96 -9.28 3.63
C THR A 22 -22.32 -9.48 4.29
N GLN A 23 -22.37 -9.57 5.63
CA GLN A 23 -23.63 -9.66 6.38
C GLN A 23 -24.50 -8.40 6.28
N ALA A 24 -23.89 -7.22 6.21
CA ALA A 24 -24.59 -5.96 5.99
C ALA A 24 -25.14 -5.87 4.56
N ALA A 25 -24.34 -6.25 3.55
CA ALA A 25 -24.71 -6.23 2.14
C ALA A 25 -25.92 -7.13 1.83
N GLN A 26 -25.95 -8.34 2.40
CA GLN A 26 -27.05 -9.30 2.22
C GLN A 26 -28.35 -8.93 2.98
N ASN A 27 -28.28 -8.01 3.95
CA ASN A 27 -29.44 -7.58 4.75
C ASN A 27 -29.95 -6.16 4.45
N LEU A 28 -29.19 -5.32 3.74
CA LEU A 28 -29.51 -3.88 3.56
C LEU A 28 -29.98 -3.50 2.15
N THR A 29 -30.14 -4.44 1.23
CA THR A 29 -30.38 -4.15 -0.20
C THR A 29 -31.78 -4.35 -0.79
N PRO A 30 -32.85 -4.90 -0.15
CA PRO A 30 -34.10 -5.03 -0.90
C PRO A 30 -34.98 -3.77 -0.97
N ALA A 31 -34.83 -2.74 -0.11
CA ALA A 31 -35.93 -1.76 0.01
C ALA A 31 -35.64 -0.29 0.40
N GLY A 32 -34.41 0.24 0.58
CA GLY A 32 -34.35 1.60 1.20
C GLY A 32 -33.17 2.57 1.08
N MET A 33 -32.06 2.33 0.40
CA MET A 33 -30.90 3.24 0.51
C MET A 33 -30.21 3.57 -0.83
N ALA A 34 -30.92 4.15 -1.80
CA ALA A 34 -30.26 4.68 -3.01
C ALA A 34 -29.55 6.02 -2.77
N ALA A 35 -30.05 6.85 -1.83
CA ALA A 35 -29.47 8.16 -1.53
C ALA A 35 -28.25 8.07 -0.59
N ASN A 36 -28.33 7.28 0.49
CA ASN A 36 -27.27 7.21 1.51
C ASN A 36 -26.08 6.33 1.12
N LEU A 37 -26.20 5.53 0.07
CA LEU A 37 -25.08 4.70 -0.41
C LEU A 37 -24.00 5.57 -1.05
N ALA A 38 -24.37 6.56 -1.85
CA ALA A 38 -23.41 7.44 -2.51
C ALA A 38 -22.61 8.27 -1.49
N ASP A 39 -23.28 8.79 -0.46
CA ASP A 39 -22.61 9.53 0.61
C ASP A 39 -21.79 8.62 1.51
N GLY A 40 -22.28 7.41 1.82
CA GLY A 40 -21.50 6.41 2.55
C GLY A 40 -20.22 5.98 1.80
N LEU A 41 -20.29 5.84 0.47
CA LEU A 41 -19.13 5.53 -0.36
C LEU A 41 -18.15 6.71 -0.46
N ARG A 42 -18.66 7.95 -0.54
CA ARG A 42 -17.80 9.15 -0.51
C ARG A 42 -17.07 9.30 0.81
N GLU A 43 -17.77 9.13 1.92
CA GLU A 43 -17.19 9.25 3.25
C GLU A 43 -16.22 8.11 3.56
N LEU A 44 -16.53 6.89 3.12
CA LEU A 44 -15.58 5.78 3.14
C LEU A 44 -14.34 6.08 2.30
N GLY A 45 -14.51 6.61 1.09
CA GLY A 45 -13.40 7.00 0.21
C GLY A 45 -12.51 8.07 0.84
N ALA A 46 -13.11 9.08 1.48
CA ALA A 46 -12.39 10.11 2.21
C ALA A 46 -11.61 9.52 3.40
N GLY A 47 -12.24 8.63 4.18
CA GLY A 47 -11.60 7.95 5.30
C GLY A 47 -10.43 7.06 4.89
N LEU A 48 -10.58 6.29 3.80
CA LEU A 48 -9.52 5.46 3.24
C LEU A 48 -8.36 6.30 2.68
N GLY A 49 -8.67 7.44 2.07
CA GLY A 49 -7.65 8.40 1.61
C GLY A 49 -6.83 8.98 2.76
N ALA A 50 -7.49 9.43 3.83
CA ALA A 50 -6.85 9.95 5.03
C ALA A 50 -5.96 8.89 5.71
N PHE A 51 -6.48 7.68 5.90
CA PHE A 51 -5.71 6.56 6.44
C PHE A 51 -4.48 6.23 5.58
N GLY A 52 -4.65 6.19 4.25
CA GLY A 52 -3.54 5.96 3.33
C GLY A 52 -2.45 7.05 3.42
N ALA A 53 -2.86 8.31 3.61
CA ALA A 53 -1.93 9.42 3.83
C ALA A 53 -1.17 9.28 5.16
N GLU A 54 -1.85 8.89 6.24
CA GLU A 54 -1.22 8.65 7.55
C GLU A 54 -0.24 7.48 7.51
N VAL A 55 -0.61 6.36 6.86
CA VAL A 55 0.28 5.20 6.68
C VAL A 55 1.52 5.59 5.87
N ARG A 56 1.34 6.33 4.77
CA ARG A 56 2.46 6.82 3.95
C ARG A 56 3.38 7.73 4.78
N ALA A 57 2.83 8.67 5.55
CA ALA A 57 3.61 9.55 6.41
C ALA A 57 4.40 8.75 7.45
N GLY A 58 3.77 7.75 8.08
CA GLY A 58 4.43 6.85 9.02
C GLY A 58 5.53 6.00 8.38
N MET A 59 5.33 5.53 7.15
CA MET A 59 6.35 4.80 6.39
C MET A 59 7.55 5.68 6.07
N VAL A 60 7.36 6.92 5.63
CA VAL A 60 8.45 7.87 5.35
C VAL A 60 9.24 8.19 6.61
N ALA A 61 8.55 8.50 7.71
CA ALA A 61 9.20 8.76 8.99
C ALA A 61 10.01 7.54 9.47
N ARG A 62 9.46 6.33 9.28
CA ARG A 62 10.14 5.10 9.69
C ARG A 62 11.29 4.71 8.78
N GLU A 63 11.17 4.95 7.48
CA GLU A 63 12.27 4.76 6.52
C GLU A 63 13.45 5.65 6.88
N GLN A 64 13.23 6.92 7.24
CA GLN A 64 14.30 7.82 7.67
C GLN A 64 15.05 7.26 8.90
N GLU A 65 14.31 6.83 9.93
CA GLU A 65 14.91 6.20 11.12
C GLU A 65 15.75 4.96 10.77
N LEU A 66 15.26 4.13 9.85
CA LEU A 66 15.93 2.90 9.42
C LEU A 66 17.14 3.18 8.53
N SER A 67 17.01 4.11 7.57
CA SER A 67 18.08 4.50 6.66
C SER A 67 19.25 5.10 7.41
N GLU A 68 19.01 5.98 8.39
CA GLU A 68 20.08 6.50 9.24
C GLU A 68 20.80 5.41 10.04
N LEU A 69 20.05 4.42 10.55
CA LEU A 69 20.64 3.30 11.29
C LEU A 69 21.49 2.40 10.39
N VAL A 70 21.06 2.18 9.14
CA VAL A 70 21.81 1.38 8.16
C VAL A 70 23.04 2.14 7.68
N GLU A 71 22.92 3.42 7.34
CA GLU A 71 24.04 4.25 6.89
C GLU A 71 25.11 4.36 7.99
N ARG A 72 24.71 4.61 9.24
CA ARG A 72 25.65 4.58 10.39
C ARG A 72 26.37 3.24 10.55
N ARG A 73 25.72 2.13 10.19
CA ARG A 73 26.27 0.78 10.40
C ARG A 73 27.10 0.27 9.24
N THR A 74 26.77 0.67 8.02
CA THR A 74 27.30 0.08 6.78
C THR A 74 28.05 1.08 5.91
N GLY A 75 27.88 2.39 6.14
CA GLY A 75 28.49 3.46 5.35
C GLY A 75 27.87 3.65 3.96
N THR A 76 26.74 2.99 3.69
CA THR A 76 26.05 3.00 2.39
C THR A 76 24.64 3.54 2.55
N GLN A 77 24.23 4.44 1.65
CA GLN A 77 22.87 4.96 1.62
C GLN A 77 21.88 3.93 1.07
N VAL A 78 20.70 3.85 1.69
CA VAL A 78 19.62 2.95 1.27
C VAL A 78 18.62 3.74 0.43
N PRO A 79 18.30 3.32 -0.81
CA PRO A 79 17.30 3.99 -1.63
C PRO A 79 15.91 3.92 -0.97
N THR A 80 15.16 5.03 -0.99
CA THR A 80 13.80 5.07 -0.42
C THR A 80 12.81 4.39 -1.36
N VAL A 81 11.68 3.93 -0.81
CA VAL A 81 10.58 3.39 -1.61
C VAL A 81 10.08 4.40 -2.65
N ALA A 82 10.20 5.70 -2.39
CA ALA A 82 9.91 6.74 -3.38
C ALA A 82 10.84 6.68 -4.59
N ASP A 83 12.14 6.43 -4.40
CA ASP A 83 13.13 6.30 -5.49
C ASP A 83 12.81 5.07 -6.33
N ALA A 84 12.49 3.94 -5.69
CA ALA A 84 12.14 2.70 -6.38
C ALA A 84 10.86 2.81 -7.23
N LEU A 85 9.91 3.68 -6.85
CA LEU A 85 8.70 3.95 -7.63
C LEU A 85 8.91 4.96 -8.75
N VAL A 86 9.95 5.79 -8.67
CA VAL A 86 10.36 6.75 -9.71
C VAL A 86 11.25 6.06 -10.76
N GLU A 87 12.00 5.02 -10.36
CA GLU A 87 12.92 4.26 -11.21
C GLU A 87 12.23 3.15 -12.03
N GLU A 88 11.09 3.47 -12.63
CA GLU A 88 10.61 2.76 -13.84
C GLU A 88 10.67 3.71 -15.03
N PRO A 89 11.84 3.76 -15.71
CA PRO A 89 11.79 3.37 -17.11
C PRO A 89 13.04 2.59 -17.61
N ALA A 90 12.73 1.44 -18.23
CA ALA A 90 13.39 0.76 -19.35
C ALA A 90 14.31 -0.45 -19.08
N PRO A 91 13.96 -1.59 -19.70
CA PRO A 91 14.91 -2.41 -20.43
C PRO A 91 14.70 -2.20 -21.93
N ARG A 92 15.38 -1.23 -22.54
CA ARG A 92 15.57 -1.24 -24.00
C ARG A 92 16.68 -2.22 -24.35
N HIS A 93 16.38 -3.52 -24.26
CA HIS A 93 17.17 -4.55 -24.95
C HIS A 93 16.81 -4.55 -26.44
N GLY A 94 17.22 -3.47 -27.12
CA GLY A 94 17.09 -3.30 -28.55
C GLY A 94 18.33 -3.80 -29.28
N ALA A 95 18.25 -5.02 -29.78
CA ALA A 95 18.92 -5.53 -30.99
C ALA A 95 20.37 -5.05 -31.25
N ARG A 96 21.33 -5.79 -30.69
CA ARG A 96 22.69 -5.88 -31.25
C ARG A 96 22.60 -6.69 -32.55
N ALA A 97 22.22 -6.03 -33.66
CA ALA A 97 22.30 -6.60 -34.99
C ALA A 97 23.77 -6.90 -35.29
N ARG A 98 24.12 -8.19 -35.36
CA ARG A 98 25.39 -8.67 -35.90
C ARG A 98 25.45 -8.27 -37.38
N ARG A 99 26.15 -7.19 -37.68
CA ARG A 99 26.69 -6.94 -39.02
C ARG A 99 27.88 -7.88 -39.19
N ALA A 100 27.61 -9.09 -39.68
CA ALA A 100 28.66 -9.96 -40.21
C ALA A 100 29.29 -9.25 -41.41
N GLY A 101 30.60 -9.08 -41.35
CA GLY A 101 31.42 -8.72 -42.50
C GLY A 101 31.85 -9.97 -43.27
N HIS A 102 32.40 -9.68 -44.45
CA HIS A 102 32.99 -10.57 -45.47
C HIS A 102 32.04 -11.09 -46.53
#